data_AF-A0A7J9KE39-F1
#
_entry.id   AF-A0A7J9KE39-F1
#
_cell.length_a   1.000
_cell.length_b   1.000
_cell.length_c   1.000
_cell.angle_alpha   90.00
_cell.angle_beta   90.00
_cell.angle_gamma   90.00
#
_symmetry.space_group_name_H-M   'P 1'
#
loop_
_entity.id
_entity.type
_entity.pdbx_description
1 polymer ?
#
loop_
_entity_poly.entity_id
_entity_poly.type
_entity_poly.pdbx_seq_one_letter_code
_entity_poly.pdbx_strand_id
1 'polypeptide(L)'
;HPLASEVDEHLSRLASSKSASTSSSLNQKLGRFQDLHDCTEKLLLLPLTQQILSHEQQGEYVDELLNGSLGLLDVFTTAKDALLQVKERTVELQSILRRKRGDTKGFVNEVRKYSSSKKAAKRAILKALKNLKHEESTALNETCATVSVLREVQAVTLSVLESLSAFTFGVQKESHTSPWSLVSKLLHTKRVNNEGE
;
A
#
# COMPACT_ATOMS: atom_id res chain seq x y z
N HIS A 1 -7.11 28.98 9.43
CA HIS A 1 -6.36 28.72 10.69
C HIS A 1 -4.94 28.28 10.30
N PRO A 2 -3.86 28.73 10.97
CA PRO A 2 -2.48 28.36 10.61
C PRO A 2 -2.26 26.86 10.44
N LEU A 3 -2.77 26.05 11.37
CA LEU A 3 -2.69 24.57 11.29
C LEU A 3 -3.38 23.97 10.04
N ALA A 4 -4.48 24.57 9.56
CA ALA A 4 -5.14 24.09 8.34
C ALA A 4 -4.28 24.36 7.10
N SER A 5 -3.55 25.48 7.08
CA SER A 5 -2.60 25.80 6.01
C SER A 5 -1.38 24.88 6.06
N GLU A 6 -0.93 24.49 7.25
CA GLU A 6 0.18 23.55 7.43
C GLU A 6 -0.20 22.15 6.93
N VAL A 7 -1.39 21.66 7.26
CA VAL A 7 -1.91 20.38 6.73
C VAL A 7 -1.98 20.41 5.19
N ASP A 8 -2.55 21.46 4.61
CA ASP A 8 -2.66 21.64 3.16
C ASP A 8 -1.28 21.66 2.46
N GLU A 9 -0.30 22.30 3.07
CA GLU A 9 1.08 22.30 2.58
C GLU A 9 1.69 20.89 2.59
N HIS A 10 1.51 20.14 3.67
CA HIS A 10 1.98 18.75 3.76
C HIS A 10 1.28 17.83 2.76
N LEU A 11 -0.04 17.99 2.56
CA LEU A 11 -0.81 17.27 1.54
C LEU A 11 -0.28 17.55 0.13
N SER A 12 -0.15 18.82 -0.24
CA SER A 12 0.38 19.25 -1.54
C SER A 12 1.80 18.71 -1.81
N ARG A 13 2.66 18.72 -0.80
CA ARG A 13 4.03 18.19 -0.89
C ARG A 13 4.08 16.67 -1.03
N LEU A 14 3.17 15.94 -0.40
CA LEU A 14 3.08 14.48 -0.50
C LEU A 14 2.46 14.05 -1.82
N ALA A 15 1.44 14.77 -2.29
CA ALA A 15 0.79 14.55 -3.58
C ALA A 15 1.75 14.79 -4.76
N SER A 16 2.58 15.84 -4.69
CA SER A 16 3.60 16.14 -5.71
C SER A 16 4.85 15.25 -5.64
N SER A 17 5.04 14.48 -4.57
CA SER A 17 6.20 13.61 -4.40
C SER A 17 6.11 12.39 -5.33
N LYS A 18 7.05 12.30 -6.28
CA LYS A 18 7.22 11.11 -7.14
C LYS A 18 7.42 9.83 -6.33
N SER A 19 7.12 8.69 -6.96
CA SER A 19 7.31 7.37 -6.36
C SER A 19 8.75 7.18 -5.89
N ALA A 20 8.90 6.80 -4.61
CA ALA A 20 10.20 6.66 -3.99
C ALA A 20 10.97 5.50 -4.65
N SER A 21 12.06 5.84 -5.34
CA SER A 21 12.91 4.86 -6.03
C SER A 21 14.16 4.49 -5.20
N THR A 22 14.43 5.23 -4.14
CA THR A 22 15.59 5.03 -3.23
C THR A 22 15.14 5.06 -1.78
N SER A 23 15.89 4.38 -0.90
CA SER A 23 15.62 4.37 0.54
C SER A 23 15.61 5.78 1.16
N SER A 24 16.50 6.68 0.71
CA SER A 24 16.53 8.06 1.19
C SER A 24 15.27 8.84 0.80
N SER A 25 14.82 8.73 -0.45
CA SER A 25 13.57 9.35 -0.91
C SER A 25 12.33 8.80 -0.18
N LEU A 26 12.33 7.50 0.13
CA LEU A 26 11.25 6.88 0.89
C LEU A 26 11.23 7.39 2.33
N ASN A 27 12.39 7.46 3.00
CA ASN A 27 12.49 7.99 4.36
C ASN A 27 12.04 9.45 4.44
N GLN A 28 12.40 10.27 3.45
CA GLN A 28 11.90 11.65 3.36
C GLN A 28 10.37 11.71 3.21
N LYS A 29 9.79 10.84 2.35
CA LYS A 29 8.33 10.74 2.20
C LYS A 29 7.65 10.29 3.50
N LEU A 30 8.24 9.34 4.22
CA LEU A 30 7.73 8.87 5.52
C LEU A 30 7.85 9.92 6.63
N GLY A 31 8.93 10.72 6.65
CA GLY A 31 9.05 11.85 7.56
C GLY A 31 7.95 12.87 7.34
N ARG A 32 7.73 13.28 6.09
CA ARG A 32 6.63 14.20 5.73
C ARG A 32 5.25 13.65 6.05
N PHE A 33 5.09 12.34 5.94
CA PHE A 33 3.86 11.63 6.28
C PHE A 33 3.61 11.66 7.79
N GLN A 34 4.65 11.50 8.61
CA GLN A 34 4.57 11.70 10.04
C GLN A 34 4.18 13.14 10.37
N ASP A 35 4.85 14.13 9.79
CA ASP A 35 4.53 15.56 10.01
C ASP A 35 3.06 15.88 9.69
N LEU A 36 2.52 15.33 8.58
CA LEU A 36 1.11 15.46 8.20
C LEU A 36 0.17 14.94 9.29
N HIS A 37 0.43 13.75 9.82
CA HIS A 37 -0.41 13.14 10.86
C HIS A 37 -0.29 13.89 12.19
N ASP A 38 0.89 14.34 12.58
CA ASP A 38 1.10 15.15 13.77
C ASP A 38 0.32 16.48 13.68
N CYS A 39 0.29 17.10 12.50
CA CYS A 39 -0.50 18.31 12.26
C CYS A 39 -2.00 18.03 12.24
N THR A 40 -2.41 16.91 11.65
CA THR A 40 -3.82 16.48 11.60
C THR A 40 -4.35 16.19 13.01
N GLU A 41 -3.57 15.54 13.86
CA GLU A 41 -3.91 15.31 15.27
C GLU A 41 -4.16 16.65 15.99
N LYS A 42 -3.25 17.62 15.86
CA LYS A 42 -3.41 18.96 16.44
C LYS A 42 -4.66 19.67 15.90
N LEU A 43 -4.95 19.54 14.60
CA LEU A 43 -6.16 20.10 13.98
C LEU A 43 -7.43 19.50 14.59
N LEU A 44 -7.47 18.18 14.79
CA LEU A 44 -8.60 17.45 15.39
C LEU A 44 -8.83 17.81 16.86
N LEU A 45 -7.78 18.19 17.59
CA LEU A 45 -7.86 18.62 18.99
C LEU A 45 -8.40 20.05 19.17
N LEU A 46 -8.52 20.85 18.10
CA LEU A 46 -9.06 22.21 18.20
C LEU A 46 -10.56 22.17 18.54
N PRO A 47 -11.03 22.99 19.51
CA PRO A 47 -12.45 23.06 19.86
C PRO A 47 -13.36 23.39 18.66
N LEU A 48 -12.90 24.27 17.76
CA LEU A 48 -13.64 24.63 16.55
C LEU A 48 -13.80 23.44 15.60
N THR A 49 -12.74 22.64 15.43
CA THR A 49 -12.79 21.43 14.61
C THR A 49 -13.76 20.42 15.21
N GLN A 50 -13.69 20.20 16.53
CA GLN A 50 -14.61 19.31 17.23
C GLN A 50 -16.06 19.77 17.12
N GLN A 51 -16.31 21.08 17.24
CA GLN A 51 -17.64 21.65 17.07
C GLN A 51 -18.18 21.40 15.65
N ILE A 52 -17.37 21.63 14.62
CA ILE A 52 -17.74 21.39 13.22
C ILE A 52 -18.08 19.91 12.99
N LEU A 53 -17.25 19.00 13.49
CA LEU A 53 -17.44 17.55 13.33
C LEU A 53 -18.62 17.01 14.15
N SER A 54 -18.94 17.63 15.29
CA SER A 54 -20.08 17.26 16.13
C SER A 54 -21.43 17.79 15.63
N HIS A 55 -21.42 18.62 14.58
CA HIS A 55 -22.64 19.19 14.02
C HIS A 55 -23.48 18.09 13.35
N GLU A 56 -24.77 18.03 13.64
CA GLU A 56 -25.67 16.94 13.21
C GLU A 56 -25.67 16.72 11.69
N GLN A 57 -25.57 17.79 10.91
CA GLN A 57 -25.48 17.73 9.43
C GLN A 57 -24.19 17.05 8.92
N GLN A 58 -23.18 16.87 9.77
CA GLN A 58 -21.91 16.22 9.42
C GLN A 58 -21.86 14.75 9.85
N GLY A 59 -22.87 14.24 10.56
CA GLY A 59 -22.84 12.90 11.18
C GLY A 59 -22.56 11.77 10.19
N GLU A 60 -23.24 11.75 9.04
CA GLU A 60 -23.03 10.75 7.99
C GLU A 60 -21.61 10.81 7.40
N TYR A 61 -21.10 12.02 7.14
CA TYR A 61 -19.75 12.20 6.59
C TYR A 61 -18.65 11.86 7.59
N VAL A 62 -18.88 12.10 8.88
CA VAL A 62 -17.96 11.71 9.95
C VAL A 62 -17.97 10.19 10.11
N ASP A 63 -19.13 9.54 10.03
CA ASP A 63 -19.20 8.07 10.05
C ASP A 63 -18.45 7.45 8.86
N GLU A 64 -18.64 7.99 7.66
CA GLU A 64 -17.89 7.58 6.47
C GLU A 64 -16.37 7.78 6.66
N LEU A 65 -15.95 8.92 7.22
CA LEU A 65 -14.55 9.18 7.54
C LEU A 65 -14.01 8.17 8.56
N LEU A 66 -14.78 7.82 9.58
CA LEU A 66 -14.38 6.82 10.57
C LEU A 66 -14.28 5.42 9.94
N ASN A 67 -15.22 5.06 9.08
CA ASN A 67 -15.20 3.80 8.31
C ASN A 67 -13.98 3.72 7.39
N GLY A 68 -13.64 4.81 6.68
CA GLY A 68 -12.42 4.90 5.89
C GLY A 68 -11.15 4.77 6.73
N SER A 69 -11.13 5.38 7.93
CA SER A 69 -10.01 5.29 8.87
C SER A 69 -9.84 3.88 9.43
N LEU A 70 -10.94 3.21 9.75
CA LEU A 70 -10.95 1.81 10.19
C LEU A 70 -10.44 0.89 9.06
N GLY A 71 -10.91 1.12 7.83
CA GLY A 71 -10.43 0.42 6.66
C GLY A 71 -8.92 0.60 6.44
N LEU A 72 -8.39 1.82 6.59
CA LEU A 72 -6.94 2.06 6.55
C LEU A 72 -6.21 1.26 7.64
N LEU A 73 -6.72 1.24 8.87
CA LEU A 73 -6.15 0.47 9.97
C LEU A 73 -6.10 -1.03 9.68
N ASP A 74 -7.12 -1.59 9.04
CA ASP A 74 -7.15 -2.99 8.61
C ASP A 74 -6.09 -3.28 7.55
N VAL A 75 -5.90 -2.36 6.59
CA VAL A 75 -4.82 -2.47 5.60
C VAL A 75 -3.45 -2.39 6.28
N PHE A 76 -3.24 -1.47 7.22
CA PHE A 76 -1.98 -1.37 7.98
C PHE A 76 -1.70 -2.63 8.80
N THR A 77 -2.72 -3.19 9.45
CA THR A 77 -2.60 -4.43 10.21
C THR A 77 -2.19 -5.58 9.31
N THR A 78 -2.89 -5.75 8.17
CA THR A 78 -2.54 -6.75 7.15
C THR A 78 -1.11 -6.56 6.64
N ALA A 79 -0.70 -5.32 6.39
CA ALA A 79 0.65 -5.01 5.90
C ALA A 79 1.72 -5.30 6.94
N LYS A 80 1.51 -4.91 8.19
CA LYS A 80 2.41 -5.19 9.31
C LYS A 80 2.61 -6.70 9.45
N ASP A 81 1.54 -7.49 9.50
CA ASP A 81 1.60 -8.93 9.71
C ASP A 81 2.29 -9.64 8.54
N ALA A 82 1.97 -9.23 7.30
CA ALA A 82 2.60 -9.73 6.10
C ALA A 82 4.12 -9.41 6.05
N LEU A 83 4.50 -8.20 6.45
CA LEU A 83 5.91 -7.78 6.50
C LEU A 83 6.68 -8.49 7.61
N LEU A 84 6.06 -8.72 8.78
CA LEU A 84 6.65 -9.48 9.88
C LEU A 84 6.96 -10.92 9.44
N GLN A 85 6.04 -11.59 8.75
CA GLN A 85 6.30 -12.93 8.20
C GLN A 85 7.49 -12.93 7.23
N VAL A 86 7.58 -11.93 6.32
CA VAL A 86 8.71 -11.82 5.38
C VAL A 86 10.03 -11.57 6.13
N LYS A 87 10.00 -10.76 7.18
CA LYS A 87 11.16 -10.49 8.04
C LYS A 87 11.64 -11.77 8.72
N GLU A 88 10.76 -12.55 9.32
CA GLU A 88 11.09 -13.84 9.95
C GLU A 88 11.74 -14.80 8.95
N ARG A 89 11.15 -14.98 7.76
CA ARG A 89 11.74 -15.82 6.70
C ARG A 89 13.09 -15.29 6.19
N THR A 90 13.28 -13.98 6.20
CA THR A 90 14.58 -13.37 5.84
C THR A 90 15.64 -13.74 6.88
N VAL A 91 15.31 -13.65 8.17
CA VAL A 91 16.21 -14.01 9.27
C VAL A 91 16.56 -15.49 9.25
N GLU A 92 15.57 -16.37 9.02
CA GLU A 92 15.78 -17.81 8.84
C GLU A 92 16.75 -18.09 7.68
N LEU A 93 16.49 -17.49 6.51
CA LEU A 93 17.32 -17.67 5.32
C LEU A 93 18.76 -17.19 5.54
N GLN A 94 18.95 -16.05 6.23
CA GLN A 94 20.27 -15.55 6.61
C GLN A 94 20.98 -16.50 7.59
N SER A 95 20.26 -17.08 8.54
CA SER A 95 20.81 -18.06 9.49
C SER A 95 21.30 -19.32 8.77
N ILE A 96 20.49 -19.85 7.84
CA ILE A 96 20.86 -20.99 7.00
C ILE A 96 22.09 -20.67 6.17
N LEU A 97 22.13 -19.49 5.53
CA LEU A 97 23.26 -19.06 4.72
C LEU A 97 24.56 -19.01 5.54
N ARG A 98 24.52 -18.48 6.76
CA ARG A 98 25.68 -18.39 7.66
C ARG A 98 26.18 -19.76 8.14
N ARG A 99 25.27 -20.72 8.35
CA ARG A 99 25.60 -22.06 8.84
C ARG A 99 26.01 -23.05 7.75
N LYS A 100 25.90 -22.66 6.47
CA LYS A 100 25.93 -23.61 5.37
C LYS A 100 27.32 -24.21 5.14
N ARG A 101 27.40 -25.55 5.17
CA ARG A 101 28.52 -26.38 4.68
C ARG A 101 27.96 -27.34 3.61
N GLY A 102 28.07 -26.98 2.33
CA GLY A 102 27.89 -27.92 1.20
C GLY A 102 26.48 -28.26 0.66
N ASP A 103 25.37 -28.13 1.42
CA ASP A 103 24.04 -28.52 0.89
C ASP A 103 23.37 -27.45 0.01
N THR A 104 23.66 -27.48 -1.29
CA THR A 104 23.09 -26.55 -2.28
C THR A 104 21.58 -26.75 -2.47
N LYS A 105 21.07 -27.97 -2.39
CA LYS A 105 19.65 -28.29 -2.70
C LYS A 105 18.72 -27.81 -1.59
N GLY A 106 19.06 -28.02 -0.31
CA GLY A 106 18.29 -27.54 0.82
C GLY A 106 18.16 -26.01 0.82
N PHE A 107 19.26 -25.30 0.54
CA PHE A 107 19.24 -23.83 0.44
C PHE A 107 18.35 -23.30 -0.68
N VAL A 108 18.37 -23.91 -1.87
CA VAL A 108 17.48 -23.50 -2.98
C VAL A 108 16.01 -23.65 -2.58
N ASN A 109 15.67 -24.69 -1.81
CA ASN A 109 14.31 -24.87 -1.29
C ASN A 109 13.92 -23.75 -0.29
N GLU A 110 14.82 -23.33 0.59
CA GLU A 110 14.58 -22.25 1.55
C GLU A 110 14.43 -20.89 0.86
N VAL A 111 15.25 -20.61 -0.17
CA VAL A 111 15.07 -19.44 -1.06
C VAL A 111 13.69 -19.46 -1.73
N ARG A 112 13.23 -20.64 -2.17
CA ARG A 112 11.89 -20.79 -2.76
C ARG A 112 10.79 -20.48 -1.75
N LYS A 113 10.89 -20.99 -0.51
CA LYS A 113 9.94 -20.68 0.57
C LYS A 113 9.91 -19.19 0.89
N TYR A 114 11.06 -18.54 1.00
CA TYR A 114 11.17 -17.09 1.17
C TYR A 114 10.48 -16.33 0.02
N SER A 115 10.76 -16.69 -1.23
CA SER A 115 10.14 -16.05 -2.41
C SER A 115 8.62 -16.23 -2.42
N SER A 116 8.11 -17.41 -2.09
CA SER A 116 6.68 -17.67 -1.97
C SER A 116 6.02 -16.84 -0.87
N SER A 117 6.66 -16.76 0.31
CA SER A 117 6.19 -15.91 1.42
C SER A 117 6.15 -14.42 1.01
N LYS A 118 7.22 -13.91 0.39
CA LYS A 118 7.26 -12.53 -0.13
C LYS A 118 6.16 -12.25 -1.16
N LYS A 119 5.87 -13.21 -2.05
CA LYS A 119 4.77 -13.10 -3.02
C LYS A 119 3.39 -13.12 -2.34
N ALA A 120 3.20 -13.97 -1.34
CA ALA A 120 1.96 -14.04 -0.58
C ALA A 120 1.69 -12.75 0.20
N ALA A 121 2.71 -12.22 0.89
CA ALA A 121 2.66 -10.94 1.58
C ALA A 121 2.26 -9.79 0.64
N LYS A 122 2.94 -9.68 -0.52
CA LYS A 122 2.58 -8.70 -1.55
C LYS A 122 1.11 -8.81 -1.96
N ARG A 123 0.62 -10.02 -2.22
CA ARG A 123 -0.78 -10.26 -2.64
C ARG A 123 -1.77 -9.85 -1.56
N ALA A 124 -1.49 -10.17 -0.28
CA ALA A 124 -2.35 -9.81 0.84
C ALA A 124 -2.50 -8.28 0.96
N ILE A 125 -1.37 -7.56 0.93
CA ILE A 125 -1.35 -6.09 1.02
C ILE A 125 -2.10 -5.45 -0.16
N LEU A 126 -1.82 -5.89 -1.39
CA LEU A 126 -2.48 -5.34 -2.57
C LEU A 126 -3.98 -5.68 -2.60
N LYS A 127 -4.38 -6.85 -2.09
CA LYS A 127 -5.80 -7.20 -1.96
C LYS A 127 -6.49 -6.28 -0.96
N ALA A 128 -5.89 -6.05 0.21
CA ALA A 128 -6.44 -5.15 1.22
C ALA A 128 -6.58 -3.71 0.70
N LEU A 129 -5.55 -3.19 0.01
CA LEU A 129 -5.58 -1.88 -0.65
C LEU A 129 -6.70 -1.77 -1.70
N LYS A 130 -6.89 -2.81 -2.51
CA LYS A 130 -7.95 -2.84 -3.54
C LYS A 130 -9.35 -2.88 -2.94
N ASN A 131 -9.53 -3.63 -1.87
CA ASN A 131 -10.82 -3.71 -1.18
C ASN A 131 -11.20 -2.33 -0.62
N LEU A 132 -10.25 -1.63 -0.01
CA LEU A 132 -10.50 -0.29 0.55
C LEU A 132 -10.90 0.73 -0.53
N LYS A 133 -10.23 0.73 -1.69
CA LYS A 133 -10.57 1.64 -2.81
C LYS A 133 -11.97 1.44 -3.38
N HIS A 134 -12.52 0.23 -3.28
CA HIS A 134 -13.86 -0.06 -3.81
C HIS A 134 -14.96 0.54 -2.92
N GLU A 135 -14.71 0.70 -1.62
CA GLU A 135 -15.67 1.24 -0.66
C GLU A 135 -15.76 2.78 -0.68
N GLU A 136 -14.76 3.47 -1.23
CA GLU A 136 -14.61 4.94 -1.13
C GLU A 136 -15.38 5.74 -2.22
N SER A 137 -16.07 5.08 -3.16
CA SER A 137 -16.46 5.70 -4.45
C SER A 137 -17.82 6.41 -4.52
N THR A 138 -18.60 6.56 -3.44
CA THR A 138 -20.04 6.89 -3.58
C THR A 138 -20.58 8.20 -3.01
N ALA A 139 -19.77 9.10 -2.42
CA ALA A 139 -20.34 10.33 -1.84
C ALA A 139 -19.46 11.58 -2.01
N LEU A 140 -19.46 12.16 -3.21
CA LEU A 140 -18.95 13.53 -3.43
C LEU A 140 -20.13 14.52 -3.40
N ASN A 141 -20.70 14.73 -2.22
CA ASN A 141 -21.58 15.86 -1.94
C ASN A 141 -20.76 17.01 -1.33
N GLU A 142 -21.29 18.25 -1.37
CA GLU A 142 -20.70 19.42 -0.73
C GLU A 142 -20.53 19.17 0.79
N THR A 143 -19.33 18.76 1.19
CA THR A 143 -18.92 18.54 2.58
C THR A 143 -18.24 19.80 3.13
N CYS A 144 -18.21 19.96 4.45
CA CYS A 144 -17.48 21.10 5.02
C CYS A 144 -15.97 20.95 4.78
N ALA A 145 -15.26 22.07 4.69
CA ALA A 145 -13.82 22.10 4.41
C ALA A 145 -12.99 21.17 5.31
N THR A 146 -13.35 21.05 6.59
CA THR A 146 -12.67 20.15 7.54
C THR A 146 -12.79 18.68 7.13
N VAL A 147 -13.98 18.24 6.74
CA VAL A 147 -14.22 16.85 6.29
C VAL A 147 -13.45 16.59 5.00
N SER A 148 -13.45 17.54 4.06
CA SER A 148 -12.70 17.40 2.80
C SER A 148 -11.20 17.25 3.04
N VAL A 149 -10.62 18.06 3.94
CA VAL A 149 -9.19 17.94 4.32
C VAL A 149 -8.90 16.57 4.94
N LEU A 150 -9.76 16.08 5.83
CA LEU A 150 -9.55 14.77 6.46
C LEU A 150 -9.65 13.61 5.45
N ARG A 151 -10.54 13.70 4.45
CA ARG A 151 -10.57 12.75 3.33
C ARG A 151 -9.28 12.78 2.52
N GLU A 152 -8.74 13.97 2.28
CA GLU A 152 -7.47 14.08 1.55
C GLU A 152 -6.30 13.46 2.34
N VAL A 153 -6.29 13.62 3.66
CA VAL A 153 -5.34 12.91 4.54
C VAL A 153 -5.46 11.39 4.39
N GLN A 154 -6.68 10.84 4.33
CA GLN A 154 -6.89 9.41 4.10
C GLN A 154 -6.39 8.96 2.73
N ALA A 155 -6.70 9.71 1.67
CA ALA A 155 -6.25 9.42 0.31
C ALA A 155 -4.71 9.45 0.20
N VAL A 156 -4.06 10.44 0.81
CA VAL A 156 -2.59 10.53 0.88
C VAL A 156 -2.00 9.38 1.69
N THR A 157 -2.64 8.98 2.79
CA THR A 157 -2.23 7.82 3.60
C THR A 157 -2.22 6.55 2.77
N LEU A 158 -3.29 6.32 2.00
CA LEU A 158 -3.41 5.19 1.09
C LEU A 158 -2.30 5.23 0.02
N SER A 159 -2.07 6.38 -0.61
CA SER A 159 -1.02 6.57 -1.63
C SER A 159 0.41 6.33 -1.10
N VAL A 160 0.70 6.74 0.14
CA VAL A 160 1.97 6.45 0.82
C VAL A 160 2.13 4.95 1.02
N LEU A 161 1.08 4.25 1.44
CA LEU A 161 1.10 2.80 1.64
C LEU A 161 1.31 2.04 0.32
N GLU A 162 0.68 2.49 -0.77
CA GLU A 162 0.91 1.97 -2.12
C GLU A 162 2.37 2.15 -2.55
N SER A 163 2.93 3.34 -2.31
CA SER A 163 4.34 3.65 -2.61
C SER A 163 5.29 2.75 -1.82
N LEU A 164 5.02 2.54 -0.53
CA LEU A 164 5.82 1.67 0.34
C LEU A 164 5.76 0.20 -0.08
N SER A 165 4.57 -0.28 -0.46
CA SER A 165 4.37 -1.63 -0.99
C SER A 165 5.12 -1.82 -2.31
N ALA A 166 5.04 -0.85 -3.22
CA ALA A 166 5.76 -0.86 -4.48
C ALA A 166 7.29 -0.85 -4.28
N PHE A 167 7.80 -0.06 -3.33
CA PHE A 167 9.22 -0.06 -2.99
C PHE A 167 9.68 -1.41 -2.42
N THR A 168 8.92 -1.99 -1.49
CA THR A 168 9.31 -3.21 -0.76
C THR A 168 9.22 -4.48 -1.62
N PHE A 169 8.16 -4.57 -2.43
CA PHE A 169 7.83 -5.76 -3.20
C PHE A 169 8.03 -5.60 -4.71
N GLY A 170 8.56 -4.45 -5.14
CA GLY A 170 8.69 -4.04 -6.53
C GLY A 170 7.35 -3.63 -7.14
N VAL A 171 7.40 -2.77 -8.15
CA VAL A 171 6.22 -2.42 -8.94
C VAL A 171 5.66 -3.67 -9.60
N GLN A 172 4.34 -3.89 -9.47
CA GLN A 172 3.69 -4.91 -10.28
C GLN A 172 3.64 -4.38 -11.72
N LYS A 173 4.47 -4.93 -12.61
CA LYS A 173 4.08 -4.93 -14.02
C LYS A 173 2.84 -5.82 -14.06
N GLU A 174 1.68 -5.25 -14.36
CA GLU A 174 0.53 -6.05 -14.75
C GLU A 174 0.92 -6.81 -16.02
N SER A 175 1.55 -7.97 -15.86
CA SER A 175 1.60 -8.94 -16.93
C SER A 175 0.17 -9.45 -17.03
N HIS A 176 -0.64 -8.78 -17.84
CA HIS A 176 -1.86 -9.33 -18.42
C HIS A 176 -1.47 -10.50 -19.33
N THR A 177 -0.85 -11.54 -18.77
CA THR A 177 -0.79 -12.84 -19.42
C THR A 177 -2.13 -13.47 -19.09
N SER A 178 -3.12 -13.24 -19.95
CA SER A 178 -4.39 -13.95 -19.86
C SER A 178 -4.07 -15.45 -19.80
N PRO A 179 -4.82 -16.26 -19.04
CA PRO A 179 -4.62 -17.73 -19.01
C PRO A 179 -4.60 -18.34 -20.43
N TRP A 180 -5.30 -17.71 -21.36
CA TRP A 180 -5.35 -18.03 -22.78
C TRP A 180 -4.06 -17.74 -23.56
N SER A 181 -3.24 -16.78 -23.13
CA SER A 181 -1.95 -16.48 -23.76
C SER A 181 -0.92 -17.61 -23.60
N LEU A 182 -1.02 -18.39 -22.52
CA LEU A 182 -0.18 -19.59 -22.32
C LEU A 182 -0.65 -20.75 -23.20
N VAL A 183 -1.97 -20.89 -23.37
CA VAL A 183 -2.58 -21.91 -24.26
C VAL A 183 -2.27 -21.60 -25.73
N SER A 184 -2.35 -20.34 -26.15
CA SER A 184 -1.95 -19.89 -27.50
C SER A 184 -0.50 -20.23 -27.81
N LYS A 185 0.43 -19.98 -26.88
CA LYS A 185 1.85 -20.33 -27.05
C LYS A 185 2.10 -21.83 -27.18
N LEU A 186 1.33 -22.66 -26.46
CA LEU A 186 1.43 -24.11 -26.57
C LEU A 186 0.90 -24.65 -27.90
N LEU A 187 -0.17 -24.04 -28.42
CA LEU A 187 -0.77 -24.39 -29.71
C LEU A 187 0.11 -24.01 -30.91
N HIS A 188 0.85 -22.90 -30.84
CA HIS A 188 1.76 -22.49 -31.90
C HIS A 188 3.06 -23.33 -31.98
N THR A 189 3.43 -24.06 -30.94
CA THR A 189 4.58 -24.98 -30.97
C THR A 189 4.33 -26.28 -31.74
N LYS A 190 3.10 -26.55 -32.20
CA LYS A 190 2.75 -27.83 -32.85
C LYS A 190 2.66 -27.77 -34.39
N ARG A 191 3.12 -26.70 -35.04
CA ARG A 191 3.14 -26.60 -36.51
C ARG A 191 4.54 -26.22 -37.04
N VAL A 192 5.52 -27.08 -36.79
CA VAL A 192 6.68 -27.27 -37.69
C VAL A 192 7.12 -28.73 -37.56
N ASN A 193 6.48 -29.62 -38.31
CA ASN A 193 7.17 -30.73 -38.95
C ASN A 193 6.21 -31.29 -40.00
N ASN A 194 6.56 -31.03 -41.27
CA ASN A 194 6.24 -31.77 -42.48
C ASN A 194 6.25 -30.80 -43.67
N GLU A 195 7.37 -30.77 -44.39
CA GLU A 195 7.49 -31.30 -45.77
C GLU A 195 8.74 -30.70 -46.44
N GLY A 196 9.57 -31.59 -47.01
CA GLY A 196 10.69 -31.20 -47.87
C GLY A 196 11.71 -32.32 -48.05
N GLU A 197 11.43 -33.20 -49.01
CA GLU A 197 12.26 -34.27 -49.63
C GLU A 197 12.26 -35.67 -49.00
#